data_AF-J9WNK8-F1
#
_entry.id   AF-J9WNK8-F1
#
_cell.length_a   1.000
_cell.length_b   1.000
_cell.length_c   1.000
_cell.angle_alpha   90.00
_cell.angle_beta   90.00
_cell.angle_gamma   90.00
#
_symmetry.space_group_name_H-M   'P 1'
#
loop_
_entity.id
_entity.type
_entity.pdbx_description
1 polymer ?
#
loop_
_entity_poly.entity_id
_entity_poly.type
_entity_poly.pdbx_seq_one_letter_code
_entity_poly.pdbx_strand_id
1 'polypeptide(L)'
;MKPDYDVLIIGSGFGGSVSALRLTEKGYRVGVLEAGRRFADEDFAETSWDLRKFLWAPKLGCYGIQRIHPLRNVLILAGAGVGGGSLNYANTLYVPPEPFFKDQQWSHITDWRDELMPHYDQARRMLGVVENPTFTDADRVVKEVADDMGCGDTFVPTPVGVFFGPDGTKAPGKTVPDPYFGGAGPERTGCLECGCCMTGCRYGAKNTLLKNYLYLAESGGAQVIPMTTVKRFEQRPDGLWEVRTVRTGSWLRRDRRTYTAKHLILAAGTWGTQHLLFKMRDEGRLPRLSNRLGVLTRTNSESIVGAGRLEVSPDLDLTHGVAITSSIHPTPDTHIEPVRYGKGSNAMGLLQTLMTDGPGPEGTDVPRWKQLLDTAREDPRGMLRLLNPRQWSERTMIALVMQHLDNSITTFTKRGKLGIRWYTSKQGHGEPNPTWIPVGNEVTRRIAAKIDGVAGGTWGELLNIPLTAHFLGGAVIGDNADHGVIDPYHRVYGYPTLYVVDGAAISANLGVNPSLSITAQAERAASLWPNNGENDRRPAQGEPYRRLDPIAPAHPRVPLSAPGALRWSPVDPVSSVG
;
A
#
# COMPACT_ATOMS: atom_id res chain seq x y z
N MET A 1 26.52 25.37 10.23
CA MET A 1 26.50 25.01 8.78
C MET A 1 25.04 24.92 8.37
N LYS A 2 24.62 25.57 7.28
CA LYS A 2 23.23 25.51 6.80
C LYS A 2 22.97 24.10 6.24
N PRO A 3 21.93 23.36 6.69
CA PRO A 3 21.64 22.04 6.16
C PRO A 3 21.11 22.14 4.73
N ASP A 4 21.32 21.08 3.95
CA ASP A 4 20.82 20.97 2.57
C ASP A 4 19.31 21.21 2.54
N TYR A 5 18.58 20.56 3.45
CA TYR A 5 17.13 20.66 3.59
C TYR A 5 16.73 21.02 5.03
N ASP A 6 15.55 21.60 5.21
CA ASP A 6 14.94 21.67 6.54
C ASP A 6 14.31 20.31 6.89
N VAL A 7 13.69 19.66 5.90
CA VAL A 7 13.10 18.31 6.03
C VAL A 7 13.60 17.42 4.90
N LEU A 8 14.14 16.26 5.24
CA LEU A 8 14.51 15.23 4.27
C LEU A 8 13.62 14.01 4.46
N ILE A 9 13.01 13.55 3.37
CA ILE A 9 12.06 12.43 3.35
C ILE A 9 12.73 11.25 2.63
N ILE A 10 12.67 10.06 3.21
CA ILE A 10 13.17 8.83 2.59
C ILE A 10 11.98 8.05 2.07
N GLY A 11 11.83 8.00 0.75
CA GLY A 11 10.72 7.35 0.05
C GLY A 11 9.62 8.32 -0.38
N SER A 12 9.03 8.05 -1.54
CA SER A 12 8.07 8.93 -2.21
C SER A 12 6.67 8.31 -2.37
N GLY A 13 6.33 7.31 -1.57
CA GLY A 13 4.98 6.73 -1.52
C GLY A 13 3.96 7.65 -0.84
N PHE A 14 2.77 7.13 -0.51
CA PHE A 14 1.64 7.90 0.03
C PHE A 14 2.06 8.86 1.16
N GLY A 15 2.58 8.34 2.28
CA GLY A 15 3.00 9.17 3.40
C GLY A 15 4.12 10.18 3.09
N GLY A 16 5.07 9.79 2.25
CA GLY A 16 6.18 10.65 1.84
C GLY A 16 5.73 11.80 0.94
N SER A 17 4.82 11.53 0.00
CA SER A 17 4.27 12.55 -0.91
C SER A 17 3.38 13.56 -0.20
N VAL A 18 2.53 13.12 0.73
CA VAL A 18 1.69 13.99 1.56
C VAL A 18 2.58 14.90 2.40
N SER A 19 3.55 14.32 3.10
CA SER A 19 4.51 15.09 3.90
C SER A 19 5.29 16.09 3.04
N ALA A 20 5.68 15.70 1.82
CA ALA A 20 6.38 16.59 0.91
C ALA A 20 5.54 17.80 0.52
N LEU A 21 4.28 17.60 0.13
CA LEU A 21 3.37 18.71 -0.20
C LEU A 21 3.14 19.60 1.01
N ARG A 22 2.63 19.03 2.11
CA ARG A 22 2.17 19.82 3.26
C ARG A 22 3.28 20.60 3.93
N LEU A 23 4.49 20.04 4.02
CA LEU A 23 5.63 20.76 4.60
C LEU A 23 6.19 21.81 3.64
N THR A 24 6.10 21.61 2.32
CA THR A 24 6.42 22.67 1.36
C THR A 24 5.43 23.83 1.46
N GLU A 25 4.13 23.55 1.58
CA GLU A 25 3.08 24.56 1.81
C GLU A 25 3.29 25.33 3.13
N LYS A 26 3.90 24.69 4.14
CA LYS A 26 4.29 25.31 5.41
C LYS A 26 5.62 26.08 5.36
N GLY A 27 6.25 26.19 4.18
CA GLY A 27 7.46 26.99 3.96
C GLY A 27 8.78 26.29 4.31
N TYR A 28 8.78 24.96 4.48
CA TYR A 28 10.02 24.20 4.68
C TYR A 28 10.72 23.91 3.35
N ARG A 29 12.07 23.88 3.35
CA ARG A 29 12.83 23.34 2.22
C ARG A 29 12.85 21.81 2.30
N VAL A 30 12.14 21.16 1.38
CA VAL A 30 11.92 19.71 1.41
C VAL A 30 12.71 18.98 0.32
N GLY A 31 13.43 17.94 0.72
CA GLY A 31 14.05 16.96 -0.18
C GLY A 31 13.42 15.59 -0.03
N VAL A 32 13.26 14.84 -1.12
CA VAL A 32 12.72 13.48 -1.13
C VAL A 32 13.71 12.54 -1.83
N LEU A 33 14.19 11.53 -1.13
CA LEU A 33 15.11 10.52 -1.67
C LEU A 33 14.31 9.27 -2.07
N GLU A 34 14.30 8.94 -3.35
CA GLU A 34 13.61 7.75 -3.86
C GLU A 34 14.60 6.76 -4.45
N ALA A 35 14.51 5.49 -4.03
CA ALA A 35 15.37 4.44 -4.55
C ALA A 35 15.03 4.11 -6.02
N GLY A 36 13.75 4.16 -6.37
CA GLY A 36 13.19 3.92 -7.70
C GLY A 36 13.45 5.01 -8.73
N ARG A 37 13.17 4.69 -10.00
CA ARG A 37 13.20 5.65 -11.10
C ARG A 37 11.93 6.50 -11.13
N ARG A 38 11.98 7.61 -11.85
CA ARG A 38 10.79 8.33 -12.31
C ARG A 38 10.27 7.63 -13.58
N PHE A 39 8.95 7.61 -13.73
CA PHE A 39 8.25 7.08 -14.89
C PHE A 39 7.38 8.20 -15.48
N ALA A 40 7.50 8.41 -16.78
CA ALA A 40 6.40 8.97 -17.56
C ALA A 40 5.36 7.86 -17.84
N ASP A 41 4.16 8.21 -18.31
CA ASP A 41 3.08 7.23 -18.49
C ASP A 41 3.46 6.16 -19.55
N GLU A 42 4.17 6.56 -20.59
CA GLU A 42 4.75 5.76 -21.66
C GLU A 42 5.95 4.89 -21.23
N ASP A 43 6.56 5.18 -20.07
CA ASP A 43 7.69 4.38 -19.54
C ASP A 43 7.24 3.05 -18.93
N PHE A 44 5.96 2.92 -18.54
CA PHE A 44 5.46 1.69 -17.92
C PHE A 44 5.49 0.52 -18.91
N ALA A 45 5.64 -0.69 -18.35
CA ALA A 45 5.66 -1.91 -19.14
C ALA A 45 4.32 -2.09 -19.89
N GLU A 46 4.38 -2.42 -21.18
CA GLU A 46 3.15 -2.72 -21.94
C GLU A 46 2.46 -3.98 -21.42
N THR A 47 3.28 -4.96 -21.03
CA THR A 47 2.86 -6.21 -20.41
C THR A 47 3.84 -6.59 -19.30
N SER A 48 3.41 -7.44 -18.37
CA SER A 48 4.28 -7.94 -17.31
C SER A 48 5.44 -8.83 -17.81
N TRP A 49 5.48 -9.21 -19.10
CA TRP A 49 6.62 -9.92 -19.71
C TRP A 49 7.82 -9.02 -20.03
N ASP A 50 7.65 -7.70 -20.09
CA ASP A 50 8.80 -6.78 -20.10
C ASP A 50 9.41 -6.71 -18.70
N LEU A 51 10.07 -7.80 -18.29
CA LEU A 51 10.57 -8.00 -16.93
C LEU A 51 11.54 -6.90 -16.48
N ARG A 52 12.27 -6.27 -17.42
CA ARG A 52 13.20 -5.16 -17.10
C ARG A 52 12.46 -3.89 -16.70
N LYS A 53 11.29 -3.62 -17.31
CA LYS A 53 10.41 -2.49 -16.99
C LYS A 53 9.33 -2.82 -15.96
N PHE A 54 9.04 -4.10 -15.72
CA PHE A 54 8.03 -4.52 -14.75
C PHE A 54 8.65 -4.84 -13.38
N LEU A 55 9.71 -5.65 -13.30
CA LEU A 55 10.29 -6.08 -12.02
C LEU A 55 11.34 -5.11 -11.48
N TRP A 56 11.37 -4.96 -10.16
CA TRP A 56 12.39 -4.25 -9.41
C TRP A 56 13.47 -5.20 -8.91
N ALA A 57 14.57 -5.29 -9.65
CA ALA A 57 15.77 -6.03 -9.27
C ALA A 57 17.02 -5.26 -9.74
N PRO A 58 17.36 -4.12 -9.11
CA PRO A 58 18.30 -3.14 -9.67
C PRO A 58 19.72 -3.70 -9.86
N LYS A 59 20.14 -4.69 -9.06
CA LYS A 59 21.43 -5.38 -9.26
C LYS A 59 21.49 -6.22 -10.55
N LEU A 60 20.33 -6.63 -11.06
CA LEU A 60 20.16 -7.39 -12.31
C LEU A 60 19.79 -6.48 -13.49
N GLY A 61 19.75 -5.16 -13.29
CA GLY A 61 19.37 -4.20 -14.32
C GLY A 61 17.86 -4.05 -14.55
N CYS A 62 17.02 -4.64 -13.69
CA CYS A 62 15.57 -4.44 -13.73
C CYS A 62 15.18 -3.29 -12.80
N TYR A 63 14.54 -2.26 -13.34
CA TYR A 63 14.17 -1.02 -12.63
C TYR A 63 12.69 -0.72 -12.74
N GLY A 64 11.86 -1.77 -12.84
CA GLY A 64 10.42 -1.67 -12.94
C GLY A 64 9.70 -1.37 -11.64
N ILE A 65 8.38 -1.27 -11.71
CA ILE A 65 7.53 -0.83 -10.59
C ILE A 65 7.21 -1.94 -9.58
N GLN A 66 7.24 -3.21 -9.99
CA GLN A 66 6.86 -4.34 -9.14
C GLN A 66 8.06 -4.84 -8.32
N ARG A 67 8.01 -4.64 -7.02
CA ARG A 67 8.98 -5.16 -6.06
C ARG A 67 8.42 -6.37 -5.31
N ILE A 68 9.29 -7.34 -5.04
CA ILE A 68 8.96 -8.55 -4.29
C ILE A 68 9.98 -8.72 -3.16
N HIS A 69 9.50 -8.83 -1.93
CA HIS A 69 10.32 -9.03 -0.74
C HIS A 69 10.01 -10.39 -0.09
N PRO A 70 10.95 -11.35 -0.15
CA PRO A 70 10.80 -12.58 0.62
C PRO A 70 11.04 -12.30 2.10
N LEU A 71 10.12 -12.76 2.95
CA LEU A 71 10.27 -12.86 4.40
C LEU A 71 10.00 -14.31 4.81
N ARG A 72 10.43 -14.72 6.01
CA ARG A 72 10.38 -16.13 6.42
C ARG A 72 8.98 -16.76 6.32
N ASN A 73 7.95 -15.98 6.63
CA ASN A 73 6.58 -16.46 6.72
C ASN A 73 5.63 -15.79 5.71
N VAL A 74 6.13 -14.92 4.83
CA VAL A 74 5.27 -14.16 3.89
C VAL A 74 6.08 -13.66 2.70
N LEU A 75 5.46 -13.63 1.52
CA LEU A 75 5.98 -12.95 0.34
C LEU A 75 5.27 -11.60 0.18
N ILE A 76 6.01 -10.50 0.14
CA ILE A 76 5.43 -9.15 0.15
C ILE A 76 5.60 -8.50 -1.23
N LEU A 77 4.50 -8.04 -1.81
CA LEU A 77 4.48 -7.21 -3.02
C LEU A 77 4.53 -5.73 -2.64
N ALA A 78 5.30 -4.93 -3.37
CA ALA A 78 5.42 -3.49 -3.14
C ALA A 78 5.69 -2.73 -4.45
N GLY A 79 5.50 -1.41 -4.41
CA GLY A 79 5.86 -0.52 -5.52
C GLY A 79 7.30 0.01 -5.42
N ALA A 80 7.90 0.31 -6.57
CA ALA A 80 9.21 0.94 -6.67
C ALA A 80 9.22 2.05 -7.74
N GLY A 81 9.58 3.26 -7.34
CA GLY A 81 9.58 4.41 -8.24
C GLY A 81 9.19 5.68 -7.52
N VAL A 82 9.37 6.82 -8.18
CA VAL A 82 8.78 8.09 -7.71
C VAL A 82 7.28 7.91 -7.63
N GLY A 83 6.68 8.06 -6.45
CA GLY A 83 5.26 7.74 -6.20
C GLY A 83 5.01 6.37 -5.55
N GLY A 84 6.04 5.54 -5.34
CA GLY A 84 5.98 4.28 -4.60
C GLY A 84 4.85 3.34 -5.05
N GLY A 85 4.07 2.82 -4.11
CA GLY A 85 2.96 1.88 -4.36
C GLY A 85 1.84 2.43 -5.26
N SER A 86 1.70 3.75 -5.39
CA SER A 86 0.68 4.32 -6.28
C SER A 86 0.90 3.95 -7.76
N LEU A 87 2.11 3.55 -8.13
CA LEU A 87 2.45 3.12 -9.48
C LEU A 87 1.79 1.78 -9.85
N ASN A 88 1.72 0.81 -8.92
CA ASN A 88 1.25 -0.56 -9.18
C ASN A 88 0.11 -1.05 -8.27
N TYR A 89 -0.48 -0.21 -7.41
CA TYR A 89 -1.72 -0.56 -6.70
C TYR A 89 -2.96 -0.56 -7.61
N ALA A 90 -4.06 -1.17 -7.13
CA ALA A 90 -5.32 -1.32 -7.86
C ALA A 90 -6.29 -0.12 -7.77
N ASN A 91 -5.92 0.95 -7.04
CA ASN A 91 -6.69 2.19 -6.84
C ASN A 91 -7.82 2.17 -5.81
N THR A 92 -7.99 1.10 -5.05
CA THR A 92 -9.05 0.95 -4.06
C THR A 92 -8.77 1.77 -2.80
N LEU A 93 -9.78 2.52 -2.33
CA LEU A 93 -9.63 3.58 -1.33
C LEU A 93 -10.79 3.57 -0.32
N TYR A 94 -10.94 2.48 0.43
CA TYR A 94 -11.94 2.35 1.49
C TYR A 94 -11.53 3.04 2.78
N VAL A 95 -12.53 3.50 3.54
CA VAL A 95 -12.36 3.84 4.96
C VAL A 95 -12.52 2.54 5.77
N PRO A 96 -11.60 2.24 6.70
CA PRO A 96 -11.70 1.04 7.53
C PRO A 96 -12.97 1.01 8.39
N PRO A 97 -13.45 -0.18 8.78
CA PRO A 97 -14.56 -0.32 9.73
C PRO A 97 -14.15 0.05 11.15
N GLU A 98 -15.14 0.09 12.05
CA GLU A 98 -14.98 0.49 13.45
C GLU A 98 -13.87 -0.22 14.25
N PRO A 99 -13.64 -1.55 14.08
CA PRO A 99 -12.59 -2.25 14.83
C PRO A 99 -11.20 -1.63 14.68
N PHE A 100 -10.87 -1.05 13.53
CA PHE A 100 -9.60 -0.35 13.31
C PHE A 100 -9.42 0.84 14.26
N PHE A 101 -10.47 1.67 14.41
CA PHE A 101 -10.43 2.89 15.21
C PHE A 101 -10.47 2.60 16.72
N LYS A 102 -11.10 1.48 17.11
CA LYS A 102 -11.25 1.05 18.51
C LYS A 102 -10.20 0.05 18.99
N ASP A 103 -9.23 -0.31 18.15
CA ASP A 103 -8.16 -1.25 18.47
C ASP A 103 -7.41 -0.86 19.76
N GLN A 104 -7.18 -1.87 20.61
CA GLN A 104 -6.54 -1.73 21.93
C GLN A 104 -5.14 -1.09 21.89
N GLN A 105 -4.44 -1.14 20.75
CA GLN A 105 -3.11 -0.54 20.61
C GLN A 105 -3.12 0.97 20.82
N TRP A 106 -4.23 1.65 20.50
CA TRP A 106 -4.25 3.11 20.42
C TRP A 106 -5.56 3.77 20.83
N SER A 107 -6.67 3.05 20.99
CA SER A 107 -7.99 3.65 21.25
C SER A 107 -8.10 4.44 22.56
N HIS A 108 -7.21 4.18 23.54
CA HIS A 108 -7.15 4.94 24.79
C HIS A 108 -6.47 6.31 24.66
N ILE A 109 -5.82 6.60 23.53
CA ILE A 109 -5.09 7.86 23.31
C ILE A 109 -6.05 9.00 22.96
N THR A 110 -6.98 8.74 22.05
CA THR A 110 -7.95 9.71 21.51
C THR A 110 -9.06 8.98 20.75
N ASP A 111 -10.15 9.67 20.43
CA ASP A 111 -11.13 9.15 19.47
C ASP A 111 -10.54 9.24 18.05
N TRP A 112 -9.97 8.13 17.57
CA TRP A 112 -9.31 8.07 16.27
C TRP A 112 -10.27 8.17 15.09
N ARG A 113 -11.54 7.78 15.24
CA ARG A 113 -12.52 7.94 14.16
C ARG A 113 -12.77 9.41 13.95
N ASP A 114 -13.17 10.10 15.03
CA ASP A 114 -13.46 11.53 14.99
C ASP A 114 -12.22 12.34 14.55
N GLU A 115 -11.04 11.98 15.07
CA GLU A 115 -9.83 12.72 14.75
C GLU A 115 -9.32 12.49 13.31
N LEU A 116 -9.48 11.28 12.75
CA LEU A 116 -8.98 11.00 11.39
C LEU A 116 -9.99 11.30 10.28
N MET A 117 -11.30 11.35 10.56
CA MET A 117 -12.31 11.47 9.50
C MET A 117 -12.16 12.72 8.61
N PRO A 118 -11.84 13.92 9.13
CA PRO A 118 -11.54 15.08 8.29
C PRO A 118 -10.33 14.88 7.37
N HIS A 119 -9.36 14.07 7.80
CA HIS A 119 -8.17 13.75 7.00
C HIS A 119 -8.43 12.64 5.98
N TYR A 120 -9.33 11.69 6.28
CA TYR A 120 -9.86 10.76 5.29
C TYR A 120 -10.59 11.50 4.17
N ASP A 121 -11.42 12.49 4.52
CA ASP A 121 -12.10 13.33 3.54
C ASP A 121 -11.12 14.09 2.64
N GLN A 122 -10.14 14.78 3.25
CA GLN A 122 -9.09 15.48 2.50
C GLN A 122 -8.33 14.53 1.57
N ALA A 123 -7.98 13.33 2.05
CA ALA A 123 -7.28 12.32 1.26
C ALA A 123 -8.14 11.83 0.08
N ARG A 124 -9.45 11.59 0.27
CA ARG A 124 -10.37 11.21 -0.81
C ARG A 124 -10.43 12.27 -1.91
N ARG A 125 -10.54 13.55 -1.54
CA ARG A 125 -10.57 14.66 -2.51
C ARG A 125 -9.25 14.82 -3.26
N MET A 126 -8.11 14.68 -2.58
CA MET A 126 -6.78 14.76 -3.21
C MET A 126 -6.49 13.56 -4.14
N LEU A 127 -6.95 12.37 -3.78
CA LEU A 127 -6.80 11.17 -4.59
C LEU A 127 -7.86 11.06 -5.71
N GLY A 128 -8.86 11.93 -5.70
CA GLY A 128 -9.96 11.94 -6.67
C GLY A 128 -10.79 10.66 -6.58
N VAL A 129 -11.19 10.27 -5.36
CA VAL A 129 -11.97 9.06 -5.11
C VAL A 129 -13.38 9.22 -5.67
N VAL A 130 -13.78 8.28 -6.52
CA VAL A 130 -15.14 8.13 -7.06
C VAL A 130 -15.54 6.66 -6.97
N GLU A 131 -16.84 6.38 -6.92
CA GLU A 131 -17.31 5.01 -7.10
C GLU A 131 -17.05 4.54 -8.53
N ASN A 132 -16.62 3.29 -8.68
CA ASN A 132 -16.45 2.69 -10.00
C ASN A 132 -17.81 2.67 -10.75
N PRO A 133 -17.92 3.32 -11.93
CA PRO A 133 -19.20 3.50 -12.61
C PRO A 133 -19.58 2.30 -13.50
N THR A 134 -18.74 1.28 -13.59
CA THR A 134 -18.87 0.21 -14.59
C THR A 134 -19.06 -1.14 -13.94
N PHE A 135 -20.18 -1.79 -14.26
CA PHE A 135 -20.44 -3.18 -13.91
C PHE A 135 -19.91 -4.10 -15.01
N THR A 136 -18.97 -4.99 -14.68
CA THR A 136 -18.31 -5.89 -15.64
C THR A 136 -18.76 -7.34 -15.50
N ASP A 137 -18.31 -8.22 -16.40
CA ASP A 137 -18.56 -9.66 -16.29
C ASP A 137 -18.00 -10.26 -14.99
N ALA A 138 -16.87 -9.74 -14.51
CA ALA A 138 -16.33 -10.16 -13.23
C ALA A 138 -17.26 -9.78 -12.06
N ASP A 139 -17.88 -8.60 -12.13
CA ASP A 139 -18.85 -8.14 -11.15
C ASP A 139 -20.12 -9.00 -11.16
N ARG A 140 -20.61 -9.35 -12.36
CA ARG A 140 -21.73 -10.28 -12.52
C ARG A 140 -21.47 -11.61 -11.82
N VAL A 141 -20.31 -12.23 -12.08
CA VAL A 141 -19.95 -13.51 -11.47
C VAL A 141 -19.83 -13.40 -9.95
N VAL A 142 -19.15 -12.37 -9.43
CA VAL A 142 -19.01 -12.17 -7.97
C VAL A 142 -20.37 -11.92 -7.32
N LYS A 143 -21.23 -11.12 -7.95
CA LYS A 143 -22.58 -10.86 -7.45
C LYS A 143 -23.42 -12.13 -7.41
N GLU A 144 -23.41 -12.94 -8.47
CA GLU A 144 -24.11 -14.23 -8.49
C GLU A 144 -23.60 -15.17 -7.38
N VAL A 145 -22.29 -15.22 -7.13
CA VAL A 145 -21.72 -15.99 -6.01
C VAL A 145 -22.19 -15.46 -4.66
N ALA A 146 -22.23 -14.14 -4.47
CA ALA A 146 -22.71 -13.52 -3.24
C ALA A 146 -24.21 -13.76 -3.01
N ASP A 147 -25.03 -13.66 -4.06
CA ASP A 147 -26.45 -13.98 -4.02
C ASP A 147 -26.66 -15.46 -3.62
N ASP A 148 -25.91 -16.40 -4.22
CA ASP A 148 -25.96 -17.83 -3.90
C ASP A 148 -25.50 -18.15 -2.46
N MET A 149 -24.65 -17.30 -1.88
CA MET A 149 -24.16 -17.42 -0.49
C MET A 149 -25.03 -16.65 0.51
N GLY A 150 -26.06 -15.93 0.06
CA GLY A 150 -26.94 -15.15 0.93
C GLY A 150 -26.32 -13.85 1.45
N CYS A 151 -25.25 -13.33 0.82
CA CYS A 151 -24.58 -12.07 1.16
C CYS A 151 -24.59 -11.05 0.00
N GLY A 152 -25.51 -11.23 -0.96
CA GLY A 152 -25.62 -10.39 -2.16
C GLY A 152 -25.95 -8.93 -1.89
N ASP A 153 -26.53 -8.63 -0.74
CA ASP A 153 -26.77 -7.27 -0.21
C ASP A 153 -25.48 -6.52 0.13
N THR A 154 -24.39 -7.24 0.39
CA THR A 154 -23.06 -6.64 0.67
C THR A 154 -22.27 -6.25 -0.58
N PHE A 155 -22.80 -6.53 -1.78
CA PHE A 155 -22.16 -6.19 -3.04
C PHE A 155 -22.15 -4.67 -3.23
N VAL A 156 -20.96 -4.09 -3.38
CA VAL A 156 -20.79 -2.65 -3.59
C VAL A 156 -19.77 -2.34 -4.70
N PRO A 157 -19.99 -1.32 -5.54
CA PRO A 157 -18.96 -0.79 -6.41
C PRO A 157 -17.79 -0.23 -5.60
N THR A 158 -16.57 -0.45 -6.07
CA THR A 158 -15.38 -0.04 -5.32
C THR A 158 -15.11 1.47 -5.42
N PRO A 159 -14.81 2.18 -4.31
CA PRO A 159 -14.25 3.53 -4.35
C PRO A 159 -12.82 3.50 -4.91
N VAL A 160 -12.61 4.17 -6.05
CA VAL A 160 -11.35 4.15 -6.79
C VAL A 160 -10.78 5.54 -7.07
N GLY A 161 -9.45 5.66 -7.02
CA GLY A 161 -8.70 6.86 -7.43
C GLY A 161 -8.42 6.89 -8.93
N VAL A 162 -9.46 7.00 -9.75
CA VAL A 162 -9.38 6.95 -11.23
C VAL A 162 -10.23 8.05 -11.85
N PHE A 163 -9.68 8.77 -12.82
CA PHE A 163 -10.45 9.71 -13.62
C PHE A 163 -11.16 8.98 -14.78
N PHE A 164 -12.49 8.90 -14.73
CA PHE A 164 -13.29 8.32 -15.81
C PHE A 164 -13.75 9.37 -16.84
N GLY A 165 -13.92 10.62 -16.41
CA GLY A 165 -14.31 11.76 -17.24
C GLY A 165 -14.91 12.88 -16.38
N PRO A 166 -15.24 14.04 -16.99
CA PRO A 166 -15.78 15.19 -16.27
C PRO A 166 -17.19 14.91 -15.75
N ASP A 167 -17.54 15.53 -14.63
CA ASP A 167 -18.90 15.54 -14.06
C ASP A 167 -19.54 14.14 -13.90
N GLY A 168 -18.70 13.14 -13.53
CA GLY A 168 -19.14 11.75 -13.37
C GLY A 168 -19.48 11.02 -14.67
N THR A 169 -19.30 11.67 -15.82
CA THR A 169 -19.60 11.09 -17.14
C THR A 169 -18.33 10.48 -17.74
N LYS A 170 -18.39 9.20 -18.11
CA LYS A 170 -17.26 8.51 -18.75
C LYS A 170 -16.89 9.17 -20.09
N ALA A 171 -15.61 9.50 -20.25
CA ALA A 171 -15.05 10.08 -21.47
C ALA A 171 -13.72 9.38 -21.81
N PRO A 172 -13.76 8.09 -22.22
CA PRO A 172 -12.56 7.27 -22.40
C PRO A 172 -11.61 7.90 -23.43
N GLY A 173 -10.34 8.05 -23.06
CA GLY A 173 -9.30 8.62 -23.93
C GLY A 173 -9.38 10.13 -24.13
N LYS A 174 -10.40 10.81 -23.59
CA LYS A 174 -10.51 12.27 -23.68
C LYS A 174 -9.65 12.92 -22.61
N THR A 175 -8.69 13.72 -23.03
CA THR A 175 -7.88 14.56 -22.14
C THR A 175 -8.63 15.86 -21.81
N VAL A 176 -8.62 16.24 -20.53
CA VAL A 176 -9.16 17.50 -20.02
C VAL A 176 -8.11 18.20 -19.14
N PRO A 177 -8.19 19.54 -19.01
CA PRO A 177 -7.41 20.27 -18.00
C PRO A 177 -7.67 19.75 -16.59
N ASP A 178 -6.77 20.07 -15.66
CA ASP A 178 -6.84 19.64 -14.25
C ASP A 178 -8.24 19.71 -13.64
N PRO A 179 -8.89 18.55 -13.39
CA PRO A 179 -10.25 18.52 -12.86
C PRO A 179 -10.30 18.58 -11.33
N TYR A 180 -9.16 18.51 -10.63
CA TYR A 180 -9.13 18.33 -9.17
C TYR A 180 -8.57 19.54 -8.42
N PHE A 181 -7.60 20.26 -8.99
CA PHE A 181 -6.80 21.25 -8.26
C PHE A 181 -6.90 22.66 -8.84
N GLY A 182 -7.97 22.97 -9.57
CA GLY A 182 -8.28 24.33 -10.04
C GLY A 182 -7.24 24.90 -11.01
N GLY A 183 -6.60 24.03 -11.81
CA GLY A 183 -5.55 24.40 -12.74
C GLY A 183 -4.14 24.31 -12.16
N ALA A 184 -3.98 24.00 -10.88
CA ALA A 184 -2.68 23.82 -10.24
C ALA A 184 -2.07 22.43 -10.47
N GLY A 185 -2.89 21.44 -10.86
CA GLY A 185 -2.46 20.09 -11.17
C GLY A 185 -2.21 19.83 -12.67
N PRO A 186 -1.80 18.61 -13.02
CA PRO A 186 -1.66 18.21 -14.41
C PRO A 186 -3.03 17.86 -15.04
N GLU A 187 -3.07 17.81 -16.36
CA GLU A 187 -4.20 17.29 -17.14
C GLU A 187 -4.56 15.83 -16.76
N ARG A 188 -5.77 15.41 -17.13
CA ARG A 188 -6.23 14.01 -16.97
C ARG A 188 -6.88 13.50 -18.23
N THR A 189 -6.71 12.21 -18.47
CA THR A 189 -7.32 11.50 -19.59
C THR A 189 -8.27 10.45 -19.07
N GLY A 190 -9.50 10.40 -19.59
CA GLY A 190 -10.52 9.47 -19.11
C GLY A 190 -10.09 8.00 -19.28
N CYS A 191 -10.39 7.18 -18.27
CA CYS A 191 -10.01 5.78 -18.19
C CYS A 191 -10.51 4.96 -19.39
N LEU A 192 -9.61 4.15 -19.94
CA LEU A 192 -9.91 3.18 -21.01
C LEU A 192 -10.39 1.82 -20.48
N GLU A 193 -10.39 1.62 -19.16
CA GLU A 193 -10.85 0.37 -18.52
C GLU A 193 -10.13 -0.89 -19.03
N CYS A 194 -8.81 -0.75 -19.18
CA CYS A 194 -7.94 -1.78 -19.77
C CYS A 194 -7.38 -2.79 -18.76
N GLY A 195 -7.73 -2.72 -17.47
CA GLY A 195 -7.18 -3.59 -16.43
C GLY A 195 -5.68 -3.40 -16.09
N CYS A 196 -4.94 -2.52 -16.77
CA CYS A 196 -3.49 -2.34 -16.59
C CYS A 196 -3.06 -1.56 -15.33
N CYS A 197 -3.94 -1.39 -14.33
CA CYS A 197 -3.64 -0.52 -13.18
C CYS A 197 -2.40 -1.01 -12.41
N MET A 198 -2.20 -2.32 -12.29
CA MET A 198 -1.08 -2.92 -11.55
C MET A 198 0.22 -3.07 -12.36
N THR A 199 0.18 -2.96 -13.68
CA THR A 199 1.37 -2.87 -14.54
C THR A 199 1.82 -1.43 -14.81
N GLY A 200 1.02 -0.46 -14.37
CA GLY A 200 1.25 0.97 -14.55
C GLY A 200 0.30 1.55 -15.58
N CYS A 201 -0.45 2.59 -15.20
CA CYS A 201 -1.39 3.23 -16.11
C CYS A 201 -0.63 4.11 -17.12
N ARG A 202 -0.71 3.74 -18.40
CA ARG A 202 -0.05 4.45 -19.51
C ARG A 202 -0.86 5.57 -20.14
N TYR A 203 -2.05 5.84 -19.60
CA TYR A 203 -3.09 6.59 -20.28
C TYR A 203 -3.58 7.78 -19.47
N GLY A 204 -2.83 8.31 -18.51
CA GLY A 204 -3.27 9.51 -17.76
C GLY A 204 -4.34 9.29 -16.69
N ALA A 205 -5.16 8.23 -16.76
CA ALA A 205 -6.38 8.09 -15.97
C ALA A 205 -6.19 7.80 -14.48
N LYS A 206 -5.18 7.02 -14.12
CA LYS A 206 -4.90 6.63 -12.73
C LYS A 206 -4.35 7.83 -11.95
N ASN A 207 -4.97 8.19 -10.83
CA ASN A 207 -4.52 9.29 -9.97
C ASN A 207 -3.31 8.88 -9.11
N THR A 208 -2.17 8.65 -9.77
CA THR A 208 -0.90 8.35 -9.09
C THR A 208 -0.37 9.56 -8.32
N LEU A 209 0.59 9.33 -7.42
CA LEU A 209 1.12 10.42 -6.60
C LEU A 209 1.87 11.50 -7.41
N LEU A 210 2.38 11.16 -8.61
CA LEU A 210 2.97 12.12 -9.54
C LEU A 210 1.95 13.05 -10.19
N LYS A 211 0.65 12.77 -10.02
CA LYS A 211 -0.44 13.54 -10.60
C LYS A 211 -1.16 14.39 -9.55
N ASN A 212 -0.89 14.17 -8.26
CA ASN A 212 -1.47 14.94 -7.15
C ASN A 212 -0.38 15.47 -6.19
N TYR A 213 -0.18 14.83 -5.03
CA TYR A 213 0.71 15.27 -3.96
C TYR A 213 2.12 15.61 -4.41
N LEU A 214 2.82 14.71 -5.13
CA LEU A 214 4.19 14.99 -5.57
C LEU A 214 4.23 16.07 -6.65
N TYR A 215 3.25 16.09 -7.56
CA TYR A 215 3.16 17.15 -8.57
C TYR A 215 3.10 18.53 -7.92
N LEU A 216 2.17 18.68 -6.98
CA LEU A 216 1.95 19.92 -6.26
C LEU A 216 3.13 20.28 -5.35
N ALA A 217 3.76 19.29 -4.71
CA ALA A 217 4.96 19.50 -3.89
C ALA A 217 6.13 20.03 -4.72
N GLU A 218 6.41 19.42 -5.87
CA GLU A 218 7.46 19.87 -6.79
C GLU A 218 7.13 21.26 -7.36
N SER A 219 5.87 21.55 -7.69
CA SER A 219 5.43 22.90 -8.09
C SER A 219 5.66 23.96 -7.00
N GLY A 220 5.69 23.54 -5.74
CA GLY A 220 5.99 24.39 -4.58
C GLY A 220 7.48 24.47 -4.24
N GLY A 221 8.35 23.74 -4.95
CA GLY A 221 9.80 23.76 -4.75
C GLY A 221 10.39 22.57 -4.01
N ALA A 222 9.60 21.53 -3.67
CA ALA A 222 10.15 20.28 -3.16
C ALA A 222 11.05 19.61 -4.21
N GLN A 223 12.15 18.99 -3.78
CA GLN A 223 13.09 18.33 -4.69
C GLN A 223 13.05 16.82 -4.54
N VAL A 224 12.56 16.11 -5.57
CA VAL A 224 12.60 14.65 -5.61
C VAL A 224 13.87 14.17 -6.32
N ILE A 225 14.66 13.35 -5.62
CA ILE A 225 15.93 12.79 -6.11
C ILE A 225 15.74 11.28 -6.34
N PRO A 226 15.39 10.86 -7.56
CA PRO A 226 15.21 9.45 -7.89
C PRO A 226 16.55 8.69 -7.91
N MET A 227 16.48 7.36 -8.05
CA MET A 227 17.64 6.47 -8.20
C MET A 227 18.68 6.60 -7.07
N THR A 228 18.21 6.96 -5.87
CA THR A 228 19.04 7.23 -4.70
C THR A 228 18.64 6.34 -3.54
N THR A 229 19.44 5.30 -3.28
CA THR A 229 19.18 4.37 -2.17
C THR A 229 19.86 4.87 -0.90
N VAL A 230 19.07 5.15 0.14
CA VAL A 230 19.60 5.42 1.49
C VAL A 230 20.20 4.15 2.08
N LYS A 231 21.40 4.27 2.65
CA LYS A 231 22.11 3.16 3.29
C LYS A 231 22.30 3.33 4.78
N ARG A 232 22.35 4.57 5.26
CA ARG A 232 22.57 4.91 6.67
C ARG A 232 22.09 6.32 6.95
N PHE A 233 21.62 6.55 8.16
CA PHE A 233 21.44 7.88 8.71
C PHE A 233 21.77 7.87 10.20
N GLU A 234 22.20 9.02 10.71
CA GLU A 234 22.46 9.22 12.13
C GLU A 234 22.30 10.69 12.51
N GLN A 235 22.00 10.93 13.77
CA GLN A 235 21.94 12.29 14.30
C GLN A 235 23.34 12.72 14.75
N ARG A 236 23.79 13.86 14.25
CA ARG A 236 25.06 14.49 14.62
C ARG A 236 24.96 15.13 16.02
N PRO A 237 26.10 15.44 16.67
CA PRO A 237 26.11 16.15 17.96
C PRO A 237 25.44 17.53 17.93
N ASP A 238 25.40 18.19 16.77
CA ASP A 238 24.73 19.47 16.55
C ASP A 238 23.21 19.35 16.30
N GLY A 239 22.66 18.13 16.40
CA GLY A 239 21.24 17.85 16.25
C GLY A 239 20.78 17.60 14.81
N LEU A 240 21.62 17.88 13.80
CA LEU A 240 21.29 17.62 12.39
C LEU A 240 21.34 16.13 12.06
N TRP A 241 20.47 15.69 11.15
CA TRP A 241 20.55 14.36 10.56
C TRP A 241 21.54 14.37 9.40
N GLU A 242 22.43 13.37 9.39
CA GLU A 242 23.28 13.04 8.24
C GLU A 242 22.73 11.78 7.57
N VAL A 243 22.41 11.84 6.28
CA VAL A 243 21.86 10.73 5.49
C VAL A 243 22.81 10.35 4.36
N ARG A 244 23.34 9.13 4.41
CA ARG A 244 24.29 8.59 3.43
C ARG A 244 23.59 7.72 2.40
N THR A 245 23.86 8.02 1.14
CA THR A 245 23.21 7.38 0.00
C THR A 245 24.22 6.78 -0.98
N VAL A 246 23.72 5.93 -1.87
CA VAL A 246 24.42 5.46 -3.07
C VAL A 246 23.46 5.49 -4.25
N ARG A 247 23.99 5.52 -5.47
CA ARG A 247 23.17 5.25 -6.65
C ARG A 247 22.53 3.86 -6.57
N THR A 248 21.25 3.79 -6.83
CA THR A 248 20.52 2.51 -6.85
C THR A 248 21.11 1.55 -7.89
N GLY A 249 21.26 0.28 -7.52
CA GLY A 249 21.85 -0.75 -8.39
C GLY A 249 23.38 -0.79 -8.41
N SER A 250 24.08 0.16 -7.78
CA SER A 250 25.55 0.18 -7.77
C SER A 250 26.15 -1.01 -7.00
N TRP A 251 27.03 -1.77 -7.67
CA TRP A 251 27.83 -2.85 -7.07
C TRP A 251 29.03 -2.34 -6.26
N LEU A 252 29.72 -1.30 -6.73
CA LEU A 252 30.99 -0.80 -6.16
C LEU A 252 30.84 0.42 -5.23
N ARG A 253 29.65 0.62 -4.62
CA ARG A 253 29.32 1.84 -3.83
C ARG A 253 29.71 3.15 -4.56
N ARG A 254 29.48 3.24 -5.88
CA ARG A 254 29.69 4.48 -6.66
C ARG A 254 28.65 5.54 -6.29
N ASP A 255 28.97 6.80 -6.57
CA ASP A 255 28.12 7.98 -6.35
C ASP A 255 27.62 8.12 -4.91
N ARG A 256 28.54 7.96 -3.94
CA ARG A 256 28.22 8.23 -2.53
C ARG A 256 27.93 9.71 -2.36
N ARG A 257 26.76 10.01 -1.80
CA ARG A 257 26.39 11.36 -1.39
C ARG A 257 25.95 11.35 0.06
N THR A 258 26.11 12.50 0.69
CA THR A 258 25.64 12.77 2.05
C THR A 258 24.73 13.97 1.96
N TYR A 259 23.54 13.85 2.55
CA TYR A 259 22.59 14.95 2.70
C TYR A 259 22.41 15.25 4.18
N THR A 260 22.12 16.50 4.49
CA THR A 260 21.89 16.99 5.85
C THR A 260 20.52 17.64 5.99
N ALA A 261 19.86 17.40 7.13
CA ALA A 261 18.55 17.98 7.41
C ALA A 261 18.30 18.20 8.91
N LYS A 262 17.39 19.13 9.26
CA LYS A 262 16.96 19.32 10.64
C LYS A 262 15.99 18.22 11.09
N HIS A 263 15.08 17.84 10.19
CA HIS A 263 14.13 16.77 10.39
C HIS A 263 14.31 15.67 9.34
N LEU A 264 14.08 14.42 9.76
CA LEU A 264 14.12 13.24 8.90
C LEU A 264 12.78 12.51 8.97
N ILE A 265 12.17 12.24 7.82
CA ILE A 265 10.92 11.49 7.72
C ILE A 265 11.19 10.18 6.99
N LEU A 266 10.81 9.06 7.62
CA LEU A 266 10.84 7.74 7.01
C LEU A 266 9.48 7.43 6.38
N ALA A 267 9.50 7.26 5.06
CA ALA A 267 8.36 6.90 4.23
C ALA A 267 8.77 5.87 3.15
N ALA A 268 9.68 4.96 3.49
CA ALA A 268 10.32 4.01 2.58
C ALA A 268 9.46 2.78 2.27
N GLY A 269 8.19 2.80 2.67
CA GLY A 269 7.28 1.66 2.71
C GLY A 269 7.57 0.79 3.93
N THR A 270 6.55 0.09 4.42
CA THR A 270 6.59 -0.66 5.69
C THR A 270 7.87 -1.49 5.86
N TRP A 271 8.18 -2.32 4.85
CA TRP A 271 9.39 -3.14 4.86
C TRP A 271 10.68 -2.31 4.85
N GLY A 272 10.75 -1.29 3.99
CA GLY A 272 11.93 -0.44 3.84
C GLY A 272 12.24 0.38 5.09
N THR A 273 11.21 0.96 5.70
CA THR A 273 11.30 1.75 6.93
C THR A 273 11.74 0.88 8.10
N GLN A 274 11.09 -0.26 8.32
CA GLN A 274 11.52 -1.20 9.37
C GLN A 274 12.96 -1.67 9.14
N HIS A 275 13.34 -2.04 7.91
CA HIS A 275 14.68 -2.51 7.59
C HIS A 275 15.76 -1.46 7.89
N LEU A 276 15.49 -0.20 7.55
CA LEU A 276 16.37 0.92 7.87
C LEU A 276 16.48 1.13 9.39
N LEU A 277 15.35 1.16 10.12
CA LEU A 277 15.33 1.33 11.57
C LEU A 277 16.10 0.21 12.30
N PHE A 278 15.84 -1.05 11.95
CA PHE A 278 16.57 -2.19 12.49
C PHE A 278 18.06 -2.08 12.24
N LYS A 279 18.44 -1.73 11.02
CA LYS A 279 19.84 -1.56 10.66
C LYS A 279 20.50 -0.45 11.48
N MET A 280 19.85 0.71 11.62
CA MET A 280 20.42 1.83 12.37
C MET A 280 20.53 1.52 13.86
N ARG A 281 19.54 0.83 14.46
CA ARG A 281 19.63 0.33 15.83
C ARG A 281 20.80 -0.64 16.00
N ASP A 282 20.88 -1.64 15.12
CA ASP A 282 21.88 -2.71 15.21
C ASP A 282 23.32 -2.23 14.95
N GLU A 283 23.49 -1.12 14.22
CA GLU A 283 24.77 -0.42 14.01
C GLU A 283 25.08 0.62 15.10
N GLY A 284 24.24 0.72 16.14
CA GLY A 284 24.42 1.65 17.27
C GLY A 284 24.16 3.12 16.93
N ARG A 285 23.46 3.41 15.83
CA ARG A 285 23.13 4.77 15.38
C ARG A 285 21.82 5.29 15.96
N LEU A 286 20.91 4.38 16.30
CA LEU A 286 19.69 4.68 17.03
C LEU A 286 19.60 3.85 18.34
N PRO A 287 20.51 4.05 19.31
CA PRO A 287 20.54 3.24 20.54
C PRO A 287 19.32 3.43 21.46
N ARG A 288 18.58 4.54 21.33
CA ARG A 288 17.38 4.84 22.14
C ARG A 288 16.08 4.38 21.48
N LEU A 289 16.16 3.67 20.35
CA LEU A 289 14.97 3.24 19.63
C LEU A 289 14.18 2.24 20.47
N SER A 290 12.85 2.40 20.50
CA SER A 290 11.97 1.51 21.25
C SER A 290 12.20 0.03 20.93
N ASN A 291 12.10 -0.80 21.97
CA ASN A 291 12.14 -2.26 21.84
C ASN A 291 10.89 -2.84 21.15
N ARG A 292 9.86 -2.01 20.91
CA ARG A 292 8.65 -2.37 20.16
C ARG A 292 8.84 -2.41 18.65
N LEU A 293 10.00 -2.01 18.13
CA LEU A 293 10.28 -2.10 16.69
C LEU A 293 10.05 -3.52 16.15
N GLY A 294 9.20 -3.61 15.14
CA GLY A 294 8.79 -4.84 14.45
C GLY A 294 7.60 -5.56 15.06
N VAL A 295 7.17 -5.19 16.27
CA VAL A 295 5.96 -5.73 16.91
C VAL A 295 4.71 -5.15 16.23
N LEU A 296 3.63 -5.94 16.18
CA LEU A 296 2.38 -5.59 15.48
C LEU A 296 2.60 -5.31 13.97
N THR A 297 3.52 -6.04 13.35
CA THR A 297 3.62 -6.05 11.89
C THR A 297 2.51 -6.96 11.35
N ARG A 298 1.77 -6.53 10.32
CA ARG A 298 0.59 -7.24 9.81
C ARG A 298 0.70 -7.47 8.30
N THR A 299 -0.01 -8.49 7.84
CA THR A 299 -0.15 -8.85 6.42
C THR A 299 -1.58 -8.63 5.93
N ASN A 300 -2.34 -7.78 6.63
CA ASN A 300 -3.78 -7.52 6.43
C ASN A 300 -4.66 -8.78 6.43
N SER A 301 -4.18 -9.86 7.07
CA SER A 301 -4.75 -11.21 7.02
C SER A 301 -5.18 -11.60 5.60
N GLU A 302 -4.29 -11.38 4.63
CA GLU A 302 -4.60 -11.44 3.21
C GLU A 302 -4.34 -12.83 2.61
N SER A 303 -5.23 -13.25 1.72
CA SER A 303 -4.99 -14.34 0.76
C SER A 303 -5.26 -13.87 -0.66
N ILE A 304 -4.38 -14.25 -1.59
CA ILE A 304 -4.51 -13.94 -3.02
C ILE A 304 -4.64 -15.26 -3.77
N VAL A 305 -5.87 -15.59 -4.11
CA VAL A 305 -6.25 -16.82 -4.82
C VAL A 305 -6.93 -16.45 -6.14
N GLY A 306 -7.25 -17.41 -6.99
CA GLY A 306 -7.91 -17.08 -8.26
C GLY A 306 -8.66 -18.23 -8.89
N ALA A 307 -9.52 -17.92 -9.84
CA ALA A 307 -10.28 -18.87 -10.63
C ALA A 307 -9.97 -18.64 -12.11
N GLY A 308 -9.59 -19.69 -12.84
CA GLY A 308 -9.18 -19.57 -14.24
C GLY A 308 -9.91 -20.55 -15.15
N ARG A 309 -10.41 -20.08 -16.30
CA ARG A 309 -10.90 -20.94 -17.40
C ARG A 309 -9.75 -21.60 -18.12
N LEU A 310 -10.04 -22.70 -18.82
CA LEU A 310 -9.05 -23.41 -19.62
C LEU A 310 -8.63 -22.64 -20.89
N GLU A 311 -9.57 -21.89 -21.46
CA GLU A 311 -9.38 -21.10 -22.69
C GLU A 311 -10.06 -19.74 -22.54
N VAL A 312 -9.63 -18.75 -23.32
CA VAL A 312 -10.31 -17.46 -23.41
C VAL A 312 -11.61 -17.66 -24.16
N SER A 313 -12.70 -17.13 -23.63
CA SER A 313 -14.01 -17.26 -24.24
C SER A 313 -14.56 -15.88 -24.59
N PRO A 314 -15.11 -15.68 -25.80
CA PRO A 314 -15.63 -14.38 -26.23
C PRO A 314 -16.92 -13.97 -25.50
N ASP A 315 -17.58 -14.89 -24.78
CA ASP A 315 -18.79 -14.65 -23.98
C ASP A 315 -18.51 -14.11 -22.56
N LEU A 316 -17.23 -14.01 -22.16
CA LEU A 316 -16.83 -13.58 -20.83
C LEU A 316 -15.53 -12.76 -20.90
N ASP A 317 -15.62 -11.44 -20.73
CA ASP A 317 -14.44 -10.57 -20.69
C ASP A 317 -14.00 -10.26 -19.25
N LEU A 318 -13.00 -11.01 -18.78
CA LEU A 318 -12.40 -10.83 -17.46
C LEU A 318 -11.37 -9.69 -17.39
N THR A 319 -11.10 -9.00 -18.50
CA THR A 319 -10.07 -7.95 -18.59
C THR A 319 -10.63 -6.54 -18.63
N HIS A 320 -11.92 -6.39 -18.96
CA HIS A 320 -12.60 -5.10 -18.98
C HIS A 320 -12.80 -4.54 -17.56
N GLY A 321 -12.53 -3.24 -17.41
CA GLY A 321 -12.67 -2.50 -16.16
C GLY A 321 -11.36 -1.92 -15.64
N VAL A 322 -11.45 -1.23 -14.51
CA VAL A 322 -10.28 -0.98 -13.66
C VAL A 322 -9.83 -2.29 -13.00
N ALA A 323 -8.68 -2.30 -12.30
CA ALA A 323 -8.15 -3.55 -11.74
C ALA A 323 -9.10 -4.21 -10.73
N ILE A 324 -9.83 -3.42 -9.95
CA ILE A 324 -10.86 -3.86 -8.99
C ILE A 324 -12.08 -2.96 -9.17
N THR A 325 -13.23 -3.57 -9.44
CA THR A 325 -14.48 -2.88 -9.81
C THR A 325 -15.56 -2.94 -8.74
N SER A 326 -15.58 -4.00 -7.94
CA SER A 326 -16.56 -4.22 -6.88
C SER A 326 -15.93 -4.91 -5.67
N SER A 327 -16.73 -5.12 -4.62
CA SER A 327 -16.40 -6.00 -3.52
C SER A 327 -17.63 -6.62 -2.88
N ILE A 328 -17.43 -7.67 -2.08
CA ILE A 328 -18.44 -8.32 -1.25
C ILE A 328 -17.91 -8.59 0.17
N HIS A 329 -18.83 -8.77 1.12
CA HIS A 329 -18.52 -9.17 2.50
C HIS A 329 -19.24 -10.48 2.86
N PRO A 330 -18.66 -11.65 2.55
CA PRO A 330 -19.30 -12.94 2.84
C PRO A 330 -19.52 -13.19 4.34
N THR A 331 -18.69 -12.57 5.17
CA THR A 331 -18.82 -12.53 6.63
C THR A 331 -18.53 -11.11 7.10
N PRO A 332 -18.93 -10.72 8.34
CA PRO A 332 -18.64 -9.39 8.86
C PRO A 332 -17.15 -9.04 8.87
N ASP A 333 -16.28 -10.04 8.95
CA ASP A 333 -14.83 -9.91 9.06
C ASP A 333 -14.04 -10.18 7.77
N THR A 334 -14.69 -10.60 6.69
CA THR A 334 -14.04 -10.92 5.42
C THR A 334 -14.48 -9.98 4.30
N HIS A 335 -13.51 -9.40 3.60
CA HIS A 335 -13.70 -8.53 2.44
C HIS A 335 -13.06 -9.19 1.21
N ILE A 336 -13.82 -9.33 0.12
CA ILE A 336 -13.32 -9.95 -1.12
C ILE A 336 -13.51 -9.02 -2.31
N GLU A 337 -12.44 -8.89 -3.11
CA GLU A 337 -12.37 -8.03 -4.30
C GLU A 337 -11.97 -8.86 -5.55
N PRO A 338 -12.71 -8.81 -6.68
CA PRO A 338 -12.27 -9.37 -7.94
C PRO A 338 -11.18 -8.50 -8.59
N VAL A 339 -9.98 -9.05 -8.66
CA VAL A 339 -8.80 -8.40 -9.22
C VAL A 339 -8.49 -8.93 -10.62
N ARG A 340 -8.13 -8.04 -11.54
CA ARG A 340 -7.68 -8.39 -12.89
C ARG A 340 -6.37 -7.70 -13.30
N TYR A 341 -5.68 -8.33 -14.23
CA TYR A 341 -4.58 -7.73 -14.98
C TYR A 341 -5.04 -7.42 -16.41
N GLY A 342 -4.46 -6.38 -17.01
CA GLY A 342 -4.75 -6.05 -18.41
C GLY A 342 -4.21 -7.10 -19.39
N LYS A 343 -4.83 -7.16 -20.58
CA LYS A 343 -4.51 -8.14 -21.65
C LYS A 343 -3.00 -8.26 -21.88
N GLY A 344 -2.53 -9.50 -22.02
CA GLY A 344 -1.12 -9.82 -22.26
C GLY A 344 -0.22 -9.81 -21.01
N SER A 345 -0.69 -9.31 -19.86
CA SER A 345 0.10 -9.22 -18.62
C SER A 345 0.14 -10.55 -17.85
N ASN A 346 0.75 -11.56 -18.46
CA ASN A 346 0.64 -12.94 -17.99
C ASN A 346 1.79 -13.46 -17.11
N ALA A 347 2.88 -12.70 -16.92
CA ALA A 347 4.02 -13.17 -16.13
C ALA A 347 3.66 -13.47 -14.67
N MET A 348 2.64 -12.80 -14.12
CA MET A 348 2.13 -13.06 -12.76
C MET A 348 1.46 -14.43 -12.62
N GLY A 349 0.97 -15.02 -13.72
CA GLY A 349 0.43 -16.38 -13.74
C GLY A 349 1.46 -17.45 -13.36
N LEU A 350 2.76 -17.15 -13.45
CA LEU A 350 3.83 -18.05 -12.99
C LEU A 350 3.81 -18.28 -11.46
N LEU A 351 3.14 -17.42 -10.69
CA LEU A 351 2.97 -17.57 -9.25
C LEU A 351 1.81 -18.51 -8.88
N GLN A 352 0.93 -18.82 -9.84
CA GLN A 352 -0.28 -19.61 -9.61
C GLN A 352 0.02 -21.11 -9.51
N THR A 353 -0.74 -21.79 -8.67
CA THR A 353 -0.83 -23.26 -8.57
C THR A 353 -2.28 -23.66 -8.30
N LEU A 354 -2.56 -24.95 -8.07
CA LEU A 354 -3.89 -25.41 -7.68
C LEU A 354 -4.25 -24.93 -6.27
N MET A 355 -5.53 -24.63 -6.04
CA MET A 355 -6.01 -24.29 -4.71
C MET A 355 -5.87 -25.50 -3.78
N THR A 356 -5.34 -25.27 -2.58
CA THR A 356 -5.22 -26.28 -1.53
C THR A 356 -5.77 -25.73 -0.22
N ASP A 357 -6.42 -26.58 0.57
CA ASP A 357 -6.88 -26.18 1.90
C ASP A 357 -5.78 -26.43 2.94
N GLY A 358 -5.77 -25.65 4.02
CA GLY A 358 -4.90 -25.92 5.16
C GLY A 358 -5.55 -26.85 6.18
N PRO A 359 -4.84 -27.13 7.29
CA PRO A 359 -5.43 -27.82 8.43
C PRO A 359 -6.48 -26.94 9.11
N GLY A 360 -7.44 -27.56 9.80
CA GLY A 360 -8.46 -26.88 10.60
C GLY A 360 -9.84 -27.53 10.49
N PRO A 361 -10.83 -27.04 11.25
CA PRO A 361 -12.19 -27.61 11.29
C PRO A 361 -12.90 -27.64 9.93
N GLU A 362 -12.64 -26.62 9.10
CA GLU A 362 -13.17 -26.49 7.73
C GLU A 362 -12.18 -26.97 6.67
N GLY A 363 -11.01 -27.45 7.10
CA GLY A 363 -9.88 -27.82 6.25
C GLY A 363 -9.67 -29.32 6.15
N THR A 364 -8.40 -29.72 6.02
CA THR A 364 -8.04 -31.14 5.89
C THR A 364 -6.71 -31.45 6.58
N ASP A 365 -6.59 -32.66 7.13
CA ASP A 365 -5.34 -33.19 7.67
C ASP A 365 -4.37 -33.66 6.58
N VAL A 366 -4.81 -33.69 5.32
CA VAL A 366 -3.97 -34.06 4.19
C VAL A 366 -2.96 -32.94 3.91
N PRO A 367 -1.64 -33.22 3.91
CA PRO A 367 -0.64 -32.21 3.55
C PRO A 367 -0.91 -31.60 2.18
N ARG A 368 -0.77 -30.27 2.05
CA ARG A 368 -1.06 -29.52 0.80
C ARG A 368 -0.35 -30.05 -0.44
N TRP A 369 0.88 -30.53 -0.30
CA TRP A 369 1.61 -31.14 -1.42
C TRP A 369 0.98 -32.47 -1.89
N LYS A 370 0.34 -33.23 -1.00
CA LYS A 370 -0.42 -34.43 -1.37
C LYS A 370 -1.73 -34.04 -2.04
N GLN A 371 -2.46 -33.07 -1.49
CA GLN A 371 -3.67 -32.52 -2.13
C GLN A 371 -3.37 -32.11 -3.58
N LEU A 372 -2.27 -31.36 -3.79
CA LEU A 372 -1.81 -30.98 -5.13
C LEU A 372 -1.60 -32.20 -6.04
N LEU A 373 -0.90 -33.23 -5.57
CA LEU A 373 -0.64 -34.44 -6.35
C LEU A 373 -1.91 -35.24 -6.66
N ASP A 374 -2.84 -35.31 -5.72
CA ASP A 374 -4.08 -36.06 -5.87
C ASP A 374 -5.01 -35.34 -6.87
N THR A 375 -5.23 -34.04 -6.69
CA THR A 375 -5.98 -33.21 -7.67
C THR A 375 -5.30 -33.21 -9.04
N ALA A 376 -3.97 -33.15 -9.10
CA ALA A 376 -3.22 -33.25 -10.35
C ALA A 376 -3.38 -34.60 -11.07
N ARG A 377 -3.61 -35.69 -10.33
CA ARG A 377 -3.85 -37.03 -10.90
C ARG A 377 -5.28 -37.20 -11.37
N GLU A 378 -6.23 -36.60 -10.65
CA GLU A 378 -7.66 -36.61 -11.00
C GLU A 378 -7.94 -35.77 -12.24
N ASP A 379 -7.32 -34.58 -12.35
CA ASP A 379 -7.41 -33.73 -13.54
C ASP A 379 -6.04 -33.22 -14.04
N PRO A 380 -5.24 -34.08 -14.70
CA PRO A 380 -3.93 -33.70 -15.23
C PRO A 380 -4.02 -32.62 -16.32
N ARG A 381 -5.12 -32.59 -17.07
CA ARG A 381 -5.34 -31.63 -18.16
C ARG A 381 -5.69 -30.25 -17.59
N GLY A 382 -6.55 -30.18 -16.59
CA GLY A 382 -6.84 -28.95 -15.85
C GLY A 382 -5.60 -28.39 -15.17
N MET A 383 -4.77 -29.24 -14.55
CA MET A 383 -3.51 -28.80 -13.95
C MET A 383 -2.56 -28.18 -14.98
N LEU A 384 -2.26 -28.89 -16.08
CA LEU A 384 -1.33 -28.38 -17.10
C LEU A 384 -1.82 -27.07 -17.72
N ARG A 385 -3.14 -26.91 -17.84
CA ARG A 385 -3.76 -25.69 -18.37
C ARG A 385 -3.79 -24.57 -17.34
N LEU A 386 -4.01 -24.83 -16.06
CA LEU A 386 -3.90 -23.80 -15.01
C LEU A 386 -2.49 -23.21 -14.96
N LEU A 387 -1.48 -24.08 -15.03
CA LEU A 387 -0.06 -23.68 -14.99
C LEU A 387 0.44 -23.03 -16.30
N ASN A 388 -0.36 -23.04 -17.37
CA ASN A 388 0.00 -22.39 -18.62
C ASN A 388 -0.17 -20.87 -18.51
N PRO A 389 0.90 -20.06 -18.55
CA PRO A 389 0.75 -18.61 -18.43
C PRO A 389 0.22 -17.97 -19.73
N ARG A 390 0.01 -18.71 -20.83
CA ARG A 390 -0.54 -18.11 -22.06
C ARG A 390 -1.96 -17.58 -21.81
N GLN A 391 -2.17 -16.30 -22.16
CA GLN A 391 -3.45 -15.58 -22.01
C GLN A 391 -4.03 -15.65 -20.60
N TRP A 392 -3.18 -15.83 -19.58
CA TRP A 392 -3.61 -15.97 -18.19
C TRP A 392 -4.48 -14.79 -17.72
N SER A 393 -4.09 -13.55 -18.04
CA SER A 393 -4.84 -12.34 -17.68
C SER A 393 -6.24 -12.28 -18.32
N GLU A 394 -6.45 -12.96 -19.45
CA GLU A 394 -7.71 -12.96 -20.20
C GLU A 394 -8.70 -14.02 -19.71
N ARG A 395 -8.22 -15.03 -18.97
CA ARG A 395 -9.05 -16.18 -18.55
C ARG A 395 -9.10 -16.40 -17.05
N THR A 396 -8.42 -15.55 -16.26
CA THR A 396 -8.31 -15.69 -14.80
C THR A 396 -8.88 -14.48 -14.09
N MET A 397 -9.74 -14.73 -13.11
CA MET A 397 -10.17 -13.77 -12.10
C MET A 397 -9.45 -14.06 -10.79
N ILE A 398 -8.79 -13.06 -10.21
CA ILE A 398 -8.14 -13.19 -8.91
C ILE A 398 -9.15 -12.77 -7.85
N ALA A 399 -9.25 -13.50 -6.75
CA ALA A 399 -9.96 -13.06 -5.56
C ALA A 399 -8.93 -12.61 -4.52
N LEU A 400 -8.92 -11.31 -4.24
CA LEU A 400 -8.19 -10.73 -3.14
C LEU A 400 -9.07 -10.82 -1.90
N VAL A 401 -8.64 -11.61 -0.91
CA VAL A 401 -9.35 -11.85 0.34
C VAL A 401 -8.60 -11.14 1.46
N MET A 402 -9.29 -10.33 2.24
CA MET A 402 -8.74 -9.61 3.40
C MET A 402 -9.62 -9.84 4.61
N GLN A 403 -9.01 -9.89 5.80
CA GLN A 403 -9.75 -9.94 7.06
C GLN A 403 -9.21 -8.94 8.08
N HIS A 404 -10.09 -8.42 8.95
CA HIS A 404 -9.70 -7.54 10.05
C HIS A 404 -9.43 -8.27 11.37
N LEU A 405 -9.01 -9.54 11.31
CA LEU A 405 -8.65 -10.32 12.50
C LEU A 405 -7.49 -9.65 13.27
N ASP A 406 -7.54 -9.71 14.60
CA ASP A 406 -6.43 -9.26 15.44
C ASP A 406 -5.31 -10.31 15.46
N ASN A 407 -4.53 -10.34 14.38
CA ASN A 407 -3.32 -11.12 14.26
C ASN A 407 -2.14 -10.27 13.79
N SER A 408 -0.93 -10.70 14.13
CA SER A 408 0.28 -10.03 13.71
C SER A 408 1.48 -10.98 13.68
N ILE A 409 2.50 -10.58 12.94
CA ILE A 409 3.86 -11.09 13.05
C ILE A 409 4.74 -10.10 13.81
N THR A 410 5.80 -10.61 14.40
CA THR A 410 6.91 -9.78 14.90
C THR A 410 8.09 -9.93 13.95
N THR A 411 8.51 -8.82 13.36
CA THR A 411 9.76 -8.76 12.58
C THR A 411 10.93 -8.44 13.50
N PHE A 412 12.10 -8.97 13.18
CA PHE A 412 13.30 -8.74 13.98
C PHE A 412 14.56 -9.05 13.16
N THR A 413 15.72 -8.68 13.70
CA THR A 413 17.02 -9.08 13.18
C THR A 413 17.66 -10.13 14.05
N LYS A 414 18.22 -11.19 13.44
CA LYS A 414 19.02 -12.20 14.13
C LYS A 414 20.46 -12.18 13.64
N ARG A 415 21.43 -12.31 14.54
CA ARG A 415 22.86 -12.41 14.18
C ARG A 415 23.18 -13.87 13.85
N GLY A 416 23.66 -14.12 12.64
CA GLY A 416 24.14 -15.44 12.22
C GLY A 416 25.53 -15.75 12.77
N LYS A 417 25.99 -17.00 12.57
CA LYS A 417 27.30 -17.49 13.05
C LYS A 417 28.49 -16.65 12.56
N LEU A 418 28.40 -16.09 11.35
CA LEU A 418 29.42 -15.21 10.75
C LEU A 418 29.26 -13.73 11.11
N GLY A 419 28.44 -13.40 12.12
CA GLY A 419 28.18 -12.02 12.53
C GLY A 419 27.23 -11.22 11.62
N ILE A 420 26.86 -11.75 10.45
CA ILE A 420 25.88 -11.14 9.52
C ILE A 420 24.49 -11.16 10.15
N ARG A 421 23.81 -10.02 10.19
CA ARG A 421 22.43 -9.92 10.67
C ARG A 421 21.43 -10.14 9.54
N TRP A 422 20.41 -10.93 9.83
CA TRP A 422 19.34 -11.26 8.89
C TRP A 422 18.02 -10.70 9.41
N TYR A 423 17.27 -10.02 8.55
CA TYR A 423 15.90 -9.60 8.80
C TYR A 423 14.96 -10.79 8.61
N THR A 424 14.09 -11.05 9.60
CA THR A 424 13.21 -12.23 9.61
C THR A 424 11.94 -11.95 10.42
N SER A 425 11.04 -12.93 10.48
CA SER A 425 9.75 -12.86 11.18
C SER A 425 9.52 -14.08 12.07
N LYS A 426 8.60 -13.91 13.03
CA LYS A 426 7.97 -14.95 13.84
C LYS A 426 6.50 -14.57 14.09
N GLN A 427 5.70 -15.52 14.58
CA GLN A 427 4.35 -15.23 15.09
C GLN A 427 4.41 -14.11 16.14
N GLY A 428 3.47 -13.17 16.04
CA GLY A 428 3.31 -12.02 16.93
C GLY A 428 2.15 -12.18 17.90
N HIS A 429 1.42 -11.08 18.13
CA HIS A 429 0.22 -11.04 18.95
C HIS A 429 -0.98 -11.69 18.23
N GLY A 430 -1.92 -12.21 19.02
CA GLY A 430 -3.16 -12.78 18.53
C GLY A 430 -3.02 -14.17 17.94
N GLU A 431 -4.07 -14.58 17.23
CA GLU A 431 -4.12 -15.86 16.53
C GLU A 431 -3.01 -15.97 15.48
N PRO A 432 -2.55 -17.20 15.15
CA PRO A 432 -1.67 -17.41 14.01
C PRO A 432 -2.22 -16.72 12.76
N ASN A 433 -1.36 -16.00 12.03
CA ASN A 433 -1.77 -15.45 10.75
C ASN A 433 -2.30 -16.60 9.87
N PRO A 434 -3.50 -16.47 9.27
CA PRO A 434 -4.09 -17.54 8.51
C PRO A 434 -3.15 -17.95 7.36
N THR A 435 -2.87 -19.24 7.26
CA THR A 435 -2.13 -19.81 6.11
C THR A 435 -3.05 -20.11 4.93
N TRP A 436 -4.36 -19.96 5.14
CA TRP A 436 -5.47 -19.93 4.19
C TRP A 436 -6.72 -19.39 4.88
N ILE A 437 -7.71 -18.99 4.09
CA ILE A 437 -8.98 -18.42 4.58
C ILE A 437 -10.11 -19.28 3.99
N PRO A 438 -10.82 -20.10 4.80
CA PRO A 438 -11.83 -21.06 4.31
C PRO A 438 -12.90 -20.43 3.42
N VAL A 439 -13.53 -19.36 3.90
CA VAL A 439 -14.55 -18.62 3.14
C VAL A 439 -13.98 -18.03 1.84
N GLY A 440 -12.72 -17.62 1.82
CA GLY A 440 -12.05 -17.13 0.62
C GLY A 440 -11.84 -18.23 -0.43
N ASN A 441 -11.46 -19.43 0.01
CA ASN A 441 -11.36 -20.61 -0.85
C ASN A 441 -12.73 -21.04 -1.37
N GLU A 442 -13.77 -21.02 -0.52
CA GLU A 442 -15.13 -21.33 -0.92
C GLU A 442 -15.64 -20.38 -2.01
N VAL A 443 -15.52 -19.06 -1.80
CA VAL A 443 -15.90 -18.04 -2.80
C VAL A 443 -15.15 -18.28 -4.11
N THR A 444 -13.85 -18.56 -4.04
CA THR A 444 -13.05 -18.79 -5.25
C THR A 444 -13.47 -20.06 -6.00
N ARG A 445 -13.83 -21.13 -5.30
CA ARG A 445 -14.38 -22.35 -5.91
C ARG A 445 -15.74 -22.09 -6.57
N ARG A 446 -16.60 -21.29 -5.93
CA ARG A 446 -17.89 -20.88 -6.51
C ARG A 446 -17.70 -20.03 -7.75
N ILE A 447 -16.75 -19.07 -7.74
CA ILE A 447 -16.35 -18.31 -8.94
C ILE A 447 -15.89 -19.29 -10.03
N ALA A 448 -14.99 -20.22 -9.72
CA ALA A 448 -14.49 -21.21 -10.67
C ALA A 448 -15.64 -22.03 -11.30
N ALA A 449 -16.61 -22.48 -10.51
CA ALA A 449 -17.79 -23.18 -11.02
C ALA A 449 -18.63 -22.30 -11.97
N LYS A 450 -18.86 -21.02 -11.63
CA LYS A 450 -19.63 -20.08 -12.47
C LYS A 450 -18.97 -19.75 -13.81
N ILE A 451 -17.64 -19.81 -13.87
CA ILE A 451 -16.88 -19.54 -15.11
C ILE A 451 -16.48 -20.81 -15.87
N ASP A 452 -16.91 -22.00 -15.45
CA ASP A 452 -16.44 -23.29 -16.00
C ASP A 452 -14.90 -23.36 -15.99
N GLY A 453 -14.33 -23.09 -14.83
CA GLY A 453 -12.90 -22.96 -14.58
C GLY A 453 -12.42 -23.75 -13.37
N VAL A 454 -11.15 -23.54 -13.03
CA VAL A 454 -10.45 -24.23 -11.95
C VAL A 454 -10.00 -23.20 -10.91
N ALA A 455 -10.22 -23.51 -9.63
CA ALA A 455 -9.71 -22.72 -8.52
C ALA A 455 -8.20 -22.95 -8.34
N GLY A 456 -7.46 -21.86 -8.23
CA GLY A 456 -6.01 -21.81 -8.06
C GLY A 456 -5.61 -21.03 -6.82
N GLY A 457 -4.48 -21.43 -6.24
CA GLY A 457 -3.78 -20.72 -5.18
C GLY A 457 -2.42 -20.23 -5.66
N THR A 458 -1.49 -20.00 -4.72
CA THR A 458 -0.11 -19.61 -5.04
C THR A 458 0.90 -20.65 -4.56
N TRP A 459 2.07 -20.74 -5.22
CA TRP A 459 3.12 -21.68 -4.82
C TRP A 459 3.56 -21.53 -3.35
N GLY A 460 3.49 -20.31 -2.81
CA GLY A 460 3.82 -20.04 -1.41
C GLY A 460 2.89 -20.74 -0.42
N GLU A 461 1.61 -20.92 -0.76
CA GLU A 461 0.62 -21.57 0.10
C GLU A 461 0.98 -23.04 0.38
N LEU A 462 1.60 -23.75 -0.57
CA LEU A 462 2.07 -25.12 -0.36
C LEU A 462 3.09 -25.22 0.79
N LEU A 463 3.78 -24.12 1.09
CA LEU A 463 4.79 -24.00 2.14
C LEU A 463 4.29 -23.17 3.35
N ASN A 464 3.00 -22.84 3.41
CA ASN A 464 2.41 -21.93 4.41
C ASN A 464 3.06 -20.53 4.42
N ILE A 465 3.40 -20.02 3.23
CA ILE A 465 3.96 -18.69 3.00
C ILE A 465 2.95 -17.91 2.15
N PRO A 466 1.97 -17.21 2.75
CA PRO A 466 1.00 -16.43 1.99
C PRO A 466 1.68 -15.28 1.22
N LEU A 467 1.01 -14.87 0.15
CA LEU A 467 1.34 -13.68 -0.63
C LEU A 467 0.51 -12.50 -0.12
N THR A 468 1.16 -11.37 0.17
CA THR A 468 0.47 -10.14 0.60
C THR A 468 0.89 -8.94 -0.24
N ALA A 469 -0.07 -8.12 -0.63
CA ALA A 469 0.15 -6.77 -1.14
C ALA A 469 0.15 -5.73 -0.01
N HIS A 470 -0.35 -6.09 1.17
CA HIS A 470 -0.66 -5.17 2.27
C HIS A 470 0.17 -5.46 3.52
N PHE A 471 1.47 -5.16 3.46
CA PHE A 471 2.37 -5.23 4.61
C PHE A 471 2.33 -3.94 5.45
N LEU A 472 1.98 -4.03 6.73
CA LEU A 472 1.66 -2.88 7.59
C LEU A 472 2.28 -3.00 8.99
N GLY A 473 2.36 -1.90 9.73
CA GLY A 473 2.79 -1.87 11.14
C GLY A 473 4.27 -2.09 11.36
N GLY A 474 4.64 -2.43 12.60
CA GLY A 474 6.04 -2.61 13.02
C GLY A 474 6.74 -1.33 13.49
N ALA A 475 6.17 -0.15 13.25
CA ALA A 475 6.56 1.11 13.89
C ALA A 475 5.31 1.86 14.38
N VAL A 476 4.46 1.15 15.11
CA VAL A 476 3.11 1.58 15.51
C VAL A 476 3.12 2.76 16.49
N ILE A 477 2.02 3.50 16.50
CA ILE A 477 1.72 4.58 17.44
C ILE A 477 1.47 3.97 18.82
N GLY A 478 2.07 4.57 19.85
CA GLY A 478 1.74 4.30 21.25
C GLY A 478 1.76 5.59 22.07
N ASP A 479 1.18 5.55 23.26
CA ASP A 479 1.19 6.63 24.25
C ASP A 479 2.56 6.83 24.93
N ASN A 480 3.42 5.80 24.90
CA ASN A 480 4.80 5.87 25.35
C ASN A 480 5.72 4.89 24.59
N ALA A 481 7.02 4.94 24.89
CA ALA A 481 8.06 4.15 24.22
C ALA A 481 7.98 2.63 24.50
N ASP A 482 7.30 2.20 25.56
CA ASP A 482 7.13 0.78 25.89
C ASP A 482 5.93 0.17 25.15
N HIS A 483 5.00 1.00 24.67
CA HIS A 483 3.81 0.57 23.96
C HIS A 483 3.84 0.85 22.45
N GLY A 484 4.70 1.77 21.98
CA GLY A 484 4.86 2.08 20.56
C GLY A 484 6.29 2.44 20.15
N VAL A 485 6.50 2.61 18.84
CA VAL A 485 7.78 3.10 18.28
C VAL A 485 7.74 4.59 18.01
N ILE A 486 6.56 5.08 17.61
CA ILE A 486 6.29 6.50 17.41
C ILE A 486 5.22 6.98 18.38
N ASP A 487 5.29 8.25 18.72
CA ASP A 487 4.25 8.91 19.50
C ASP A 487 3.03 9.27 18.62
N PRO A 488 1.91 9.76 19.21
CA PRO A 488 0.70 10.10 18.45
C PRO A 488 0.88 11.23 17.41
N TYR A 489 2.03 11.90 17.40
CA TYR A 489 2.41 12.91 16.39
C TYR A 489 3.42 12.37 15.37
N HIS A 490 3.59 11.04 15.32
CA HIS A 490 4.48 10.31 14.43
C HIS A 490 5.98 10.53 14.68
N ARG A 491 6.38 11.10 15.82
CA ARG A 491 7.80 11.26 16.19
C ARG A 491 8.31 9.96 16.79
N VAL A 492 9.46 9.48 16.33
CA VAL A 492 10.11 8.30 16.90
C VAL A 492 10.52 8.58 18.34
N TYR A 493 10.15 7.68 19.27
CA TYR A 493 10.55 7.83 20.67
C TYR A 493 12.07 7.89 20.84
N GLY A 494 12.53 8.88 21.62
CA GLY A 494 13.96 9.15 21.82
C GLY A 494 14.63 9.96 20.71
N TYR A 495 13.90 10.28 19.62
CA TYR A 495 14.36 11.06 18.47
C TYR A 495 13.27 12.01 17.95
N PRO A 496 12.98 13.13 18.64
CA PRO A 496 11.84 14.01 18.33
C PRO A 496 11.86 14.66 16.93
N THR A 497 13.01 14.64 16.25
CA THR A 497 13.17 15.14 14.87
C THR A 497 13.22 14.04 13.81
N LEU A 498 12.97 12.77 14.19
CA LEU A 498 12.80 11.63 13.29
C LEU A 498 11.33 11.19 13.30
N TYR A 499 10.76 10.95 12.12
CA TYR A 499 9.33 10.62 11.96
C TYR A 499 9.13 9.35 11.14
N VAL A 500 8.00 8.65 11.35
CA VAL A 500 7.54 7.55 10.49
C VAL A 500 6.10 7.84 10.05
N VAL A 501 5.86 7.90 8.75
CA VAL A 501 4.56 8.35 8.18
C VAL A 501 4.02 7.42 7.08
N ASP A 502 4.63 6.26 6.88
CA ASP A 502 4.16 5.27 5.90
C ASP A 502 3.37 4.12 6.57
N GLY A 503 3.14 3.03 5.83
CA GLY A 503 2.44 1.85 6.31
C GLY A 503 3.02 1.24 7.60
N ALA A 504 4.27 1.55 7.99
CA ALA A 504 4.81 1.09 9.26
C ALA A 504 4.15 1.74 10.49
N ALA A 505 3.57 2.93 10.33
CA ALA A 505 2.86 3.67 11.39
C ALA A 505 1.44 3.14 11.67
N ILE A 506 0.87 2.38 10.72
CA ILE A 506 -0.49 1.81 10.87
C ILE A 506 -0.52 0.88 12.09
N SER A 507 -1.37 1.22 13.06
CA SER A 507 -1.32 0.65 14.41
C SER A 507 -2.24 -0.56 14.60
N ALA A 508 -3.28 -0.67 13.77
CA ALA A 508 -4.32 -1.68 13.83
C ALA A 508 -4.53 -2.35 12.46
N ASN A 509 -5.17 -3.53 12.44
CA ASN A 509 -5.55 -4.18 11.19
C ASN A 509 -6.69 -3.40 10.51
N LEU A 510 -6.60 -3.18 9.21
CA LEU A 510 -7.55 -2.34 8.48
C LEU A 510 -8.73 -3.16 7.95
N GLY A 511 -8.50 -4.42 7.55
CA GLY A 511 -9.49 -5.23 6.83
C GLY A 511 -9.85 -4.72 5.44
N VAL A 512 -9.20 -3.65 4.99
CA VAL A 512 -9.40 -3.00 3.69
C VAL A 512 -8.03 -2.53 3.16
N ASN A 513 -8.00 -2.00 1.93
CA ASN A 513 -6.75 -1.56 1.30
C ASN A 513 -6.17 -0.30 2.02
N PRO A 514 -4.86 -0.25 2.28
CA PRO A 514 -4.26 0.68 3.24
C PRO A 514 -3.95 2.07 2.71
N SER A 515 -3.99 2.28 1.39
CA SER A 515 -3.51 3.51 0.77
C SER A 515 -4.22 4.76 1.28
N LEU A 516 -5.55 4.69 1.49
CA LEU A 516 -6.30 5.83 1.99
C LEU A 516 -5.94 6.14 3.46
N SER A 517 -5.84 5.12 4.31
CA SER A 517 -5.48 5.27 5.72
C SER A 517 -4.07 5.81 5.93
N ILE A 518 -3.09 5.35 5.14
CA ILE A 518 -1.72 5.89 5.17
C ILE A 518 -1.73 7.37 4.78
N THR A 519 -2.52 7.73 3.75
CA THR A 519 -2.65 9.12 3.29
C THR A 519 -3.30 9.99 4.38
N ALA A 520 -4.39 9.52 5.00
CA ALA A 520 -5.11 10.23 6.05
C ALA A 520 -4.25 10.43 7.31
N GLN A 521 -3.50 9.42 7.76
CA GLN A 521 -2.57 9.57 8.87
C GLN A 521 -1.43 10.55 8.56
N ALA A 522 -0.90 10.52 7.34
CA ALA A 522 0.13 11.48 6.92
C ALA A 522 -0.42 12.92 6.82
N GLU A 523 -1.66 13.09 6.34
CA GLU A 523 -2.35 14.39 6.31
C GLU A 523 -2.53 14.92 7.72
N ARG A 524 -3.00 14.07 8.64
CA ARG A 524 -3.11 14.41 10.07
C ARG A 524 -1.74 14.81 10.63
N ALA A 525 -0.75 13.94 10.52
CA ALA A 525 0.58 14.17 11.07
C ALA A 525 1.17 15.49 10.58
N ALA A 526 1.11 15.77 9.27
CA ALA A 526 1.64 17.00 8.69
C ALA A 526 0.83 18.25 9.06
N SER A 527 -0.50 18.13 9.24
CA SER A 527 -1.35 19.26 9.66
C SER A 527 -0.98 19.80 11.05
N LEU A 528 -0.41 18.95 11.91
CA LEU A 528 0.03 19.30 13.26
C LEU A 528 1.44 19.91 13.32
N TRP A 529 2.14 20.02 12.19
CA TRP A 529 3.42 20.74 12.14
C TRP A 529 3.18 22.25 12.15
N PRO A 530 4.04 23.03 12.83
CA PRO A 530 4.01 24.49 12.72
C PRO A 530 4.36 24.92 11.30
N ASN A 531 4.01 26.15 10.90
CA ASN A 531 4.67 26.76 9.74
C ASN A 531 6.15 27.01 10.07
N ASN A 532 7.00 27.05 9.05
CA ASN A 532 8.43 27.28 9.25
C ASN A 532 8.66 28.64 9.92
N GLY A 533 9.26 28.64 11.11
CA GLY A 533 9.48 29.82 11.95
C GLY A 533 8.45 30.02 13.06
N GLU A 534 7.35 29.26 13.08
CA GLU A 534 6.40 29.26 14.19
C GLU A 534 6.81 28.30 15.31
N ASN A 535 6.26 28.51 16.50
CA ASN A 535 6.46 27.64 17.65
C ASN A 535 5.74 26.30 17.47
N ASP A 536 6.43 25.20 17.77
CA ASP A 536 5.82 23.87 17.80
C ASP A 536 4.88 23.74 19.00
N ARG A 537 3.59 23.49 18.73
CA ARG A 537 2.54 23.35 19.76
C ARG A 537 2.37 21.91 20.24
N ARG A 538 3.06 20.95 19.62
CA ARG A 538 2.99 19.54 20.01
C ARG A 538 3.67 19.35 21.37
N PRO A 539 3.00 18.73 22.35
CA PRO A 539 3.60 18.32 23.63
C PRO A 539 4.94 17.61 23.43
N ALA A 540 5.85 17.76 24.40
CA ALA A 540 7.12 17.04 24.37
C ALA A 540 6.90 15.53 24.54
N GLN A 541 7.86 14.70 24.12
CA GLN A 541 7.79 13.26 24.42
C GLN A 541 7.84 13.04 25.95
N GLY A 542 6.90 12.26 26.47
CA GLY A 542 6.72 12.03 27.92
C GLY A 542 5.59 12.86 28.54
N GLU A 543 5.10 13.89 27.86
CA GLU A 543 3.87 14.59 28.24
C GLU A 543 2.63 13.82 27.72
N PRO A 544 1.49 13.91 28.41
CA PRO A 544 0.24 13.32 27.92
C PRO A 544 -0.15 13.83 26.53
N TYR A 545 -0.83 12.97 25.78
CA TYR A 545 -1.38 13.35 24.49
C TYR A 545 -2.38 14.51 24.65
N ARG A 546 -2.35 15.45 23.69
CA ARG A 546 -3.29 16.56 23.61
C ARG A 546 -3.75 16.69 22.17
N ARG A 547 -5.05 16.54 21.95
CA ARG A 547 -5.61 16.81 20.62
C ARG A 547 -5.39 18.28 20.26
N LEU A 548 -4.87 18.52 19.06
CA LEU A 548 -4.54 19.85 18.55
C LEU A 548 -5.38 20.14 17.32
N ASP A 549 -5.75 21.41 17.17
CA ASP A 549 -6.34 21.87 15.92
C ASP A 549 -5.30 21.83 14.79
N PRO A 550 -5.69 21.39 13.57
CA PRO A 550 -4.85 21.49 12.39
C PRO A 550 -4.35 22.92 12.13
N ILE A 551 -3.08 23.06 11.77
CA ILE A 551 -2.47 24.35 11.47
C ILE A 551 -2.52 24.56 9.95
N ALA A 552 -3.23 25.61 9.50
CA ALA A 552 -3.27 26.00 8.09
C ALA A 552 -1.84 26.32 7.57
N PRO A 553 -1.45 25.83 6.38
CA PRO A 553 -0.18 26.19 5.79
C PRO A 553 -0.18 27.65 5.31
N ALA A 554 0.97 28.31 5.40
CA ALA A 554 1.16 29.68 4.92
C ALA A 554 1.00 29.84 3.38
N HIS A 555 1.31 28.77 2.62
CA HIS A 555 1.34 28.79 1.15
C HIS A 555 0.63 27.56 0.56
N PRO A 556 -0.71 27.42 0.71
CA PRO A 556 -1.44 26.31 0.12
C PRO A 556 -1.28 26.29 -1.41
N ARG A 557 -1.06 25.12 -2.00
CA ARG A 557 -0.85 24.96 -3.45
C ARG A 557 -2.15 24.81 -4.23
N VAL A 558 -3.21 24.34 -3.58
CA VAL A 558 -4.51 24.13 -4.21
C VAL A 558 -5.42 25.32 -3.91
N PRO A 559 -5.97 26.01 -4.94
CA PRO A 559 -6.90 27.11 -4.74
C PRO A 559 -8.12 26.70 -3.91
N LEU A 560 -8.64 27.61 -3.09
CA LEU A 560 -9.77 27.31 -2.21
C LEU A 560 -11.01 26.84 -2.97
N SER A 561 -11.26 27.32 -4.19
CA SER A 561 -12.43 26.92 -5.00
C SER A 561 -12.33 25.50 -5.58
N ALA A 562 -11.14 24.88 -5.60
CA ALA A 562 -10.94 23.58 -6.22
C ALA A 562 -11.45 22.42 -5.34
N PRO A 563 -11.88 21.30 -5.93
CA PRO A 563 -12.28 20.10 -5.18
C PRO A 563 -11.22 19.62 -4.18
N GLY A 564 -9.95 19.62 -4.58
CA GLY A 564 -8.81 19.20 -3.76
C GLY A 564 -8.34 20.21 -2.70
N ALA A 565 -9.00 21.38 -2.55
CA ALA A 565 -8.57 22.43 -1.62
C ALA A 565 -8.35 21.89 -0.21
N LEU A 566 -7.30 22.34 0.49
CA LEU A 566 -7.07 21.91 1.87
C LEU A 566 -8.17 22.45 2.79
N ARG A 567 -8.98 21.56 3.35
CA ARG A 567 -10.08 21.87 4.29
C ARG A 567 -10.26 20.72 5.27
N TRP A 568 -10.52 21.04 6.53
CA TRP A 568 -10.85 20.09 7.59
C TRP A 568 -12.31 20.31 8.00
N SER A 569 -13.24 19.93 7.14
CA SER A 569 -14.66 20.01 7.46
C SER A 569 -14.98 19.01 8.58
N PRO A 570 -15.89 19.35 9.52
CA PRO A 570 -16.56 18.34 10.32
C PRO A 570 -17.23 17.35 9.37
N VAL A 571 -16.94 16.07 9.51
CA VAL A 571 -17.59 15.02 8.71
C VAL A 571 -18.60 14.35 9.62
N ASP A 572 -19.89 14.55 9.34
CA ASP A 572 -20.93 13.74 9.97
C ASP A 572 -20.67 12.27 9.59
N PRO A 573 -20.58 11.33 10.56
CA PRO A 573 -20.30 9.94 10.26
C PRO A 573 -21.42 9.38 9.37
N VAL A 574 -21.07 9.01 8.15
CA VAL A 574 -21.93 8.17 7.30
C VAL A 574 -22.10 6.84 8.03
N SER A 575 -23.34 6.47 8.35
CA SER A 575 -23.65 5.19 8.97
C SER A 575 -23.14 4.07 8.08
N SER A 576 -22.29 3.20 8.61
CA SER A 576 -21.80 1.99 7.94
C SER A 576 -22.87 0.89 7.90
N VAL A 577 -24.08 1.24 7.47
CA VAL A 577 -25.15 0.28 7.19
C VAL A 577 -25.60 0.58 5.76
N GLY A 578 -25.12 -0.26 4.86
CA GLY A 578 -25.34 -0.29 3.43
C GLY A 578 -24.62 -1.52 2.94
#